data_AF-A0A7V4LPU2-F1
#
_entry.id   AF-A0A7V4LPU2-F1
#
_cell.length_a   1.000
_cell.length_b   1.000
_cell.length_c   1.000
_cell.angle_alpha   90.00
_cell.angle_beta   90.00
_cell.angle_gamma   90.00
#
_symmetry.space_group_name_H-M   'P 1'
#
loop_
_entity.id
_entity.type
_entity.pdbx_description
1 polymer ?
#
loop_
_entity_poly.entity_id
_entity_poly.type
_entity_poly.pdbx_seq_one_letter_code
_entity_poly.pdbx_strand_id
1 'polypeptide(L)'
;MCVVLLRQPDALPAPMAMNKSLYLNLQDSAIILSFINACMSDNEFLAMLNEEFNRRANIPEKPDFELFPGQQKAFERFKEFVRSKSANTFLLKGYAGTGKTSLIRHFIYWLYENHFKFTLLASTGRGAKILSDITAVRSFTIHSLIYMYEGLNQELDKLTDMVHQHQLPGTQLMLNFALRSSPDEDMIYIIDEASMISDVRDPSSSFARYGSGNVLRDLFTYHPQGKFVFSGDSCQLPPVNQKFSPALDKNYLNRTYHRITWEAELNEVIRQSARSGILDAATKIRRFVLEPPSVPWPRIVPLR
;
A
#
# COMPACT_ATOMS: atom_id res chain seq x y z
N MET A 1 -23.04 -28.28 -6.62
CA MET A 1 -22.51 -29.18 -5.57
C MET A 1 -21.39 -30.01 -6.19
N CYS A 2 -20.13 -29.61 -6.01
CA CYS A 2 -18.99 -30.44 -6.37
C CYS A 2 -17.96 -30.34 -5.24
N VAL A 3 -17.79 -31.44 -4.53
CA VAL A 3 -16.97 -31.61 -3.33
C VAL A 3 -15.54 -31.86 -3.77
N VAL A 4 -14.60 -31.10 -3.21
CA VAL A 4 -13.16 -31.39 -3.25
C VAL A 4 -12.90 -32.48 -2.20
N LEU A 5 -12.34 -33.62 -2.60
CA LEU A 5 -11.73 -34.58 -1.67
C LEU A 5 -10.23 -34.68 -1.97
N LEU A 6 -9.44 -34.12 -1.04
CA LEU A 6 -7.99 -34.33 -0.91
C LEU A 6 -7.76 -35.44 0.15
N ARG A 7 -6.96 -36.47 -0.16
CA ARG A 7 -6.30 -37.31 0.87
C ARG A 7 -5.07 -38.07 0.32
N GLN A 8 -3.99 -38.09 1.11
CA GLN A 8 -2.81 -39.00 1.08
C GLN A 8 -2.70 -39.68 2.47
N PRO A 9 -1.75 -40.59 2.77
CA PRO A 9 -1.19 -41.76 2.04
C PRO A 9 -1.27 -43.07 2.89
N ASP A 10 -1.04 -44.26 2.30
CA ASP A 10 -0.27 -45.41 2.85
C ASP A 10 -0.63 -46.79 2.25
N ALA A 11 0.44 -47.54 1.93
CA ALA A 11 0.58 -49.00 1.71
C ALA A 11 -0.12 -49.72 0.50
N LEU A 12 0.73 -50.28 -0.36
CA LEU A 12 0.52 -51.20 -1.52
C LEU A 12 -0.01 -52.61 -1.12
N PRO A 13 -0.64 -53.42 -2.01
CA PRO A 13 -0.06 -53.88 -3.29
C PRO A 13 -0.99 -54.00 -4.53
N ALA A 14 -0.36 -54.01 -5.70
CA ALA A 14 -0.93 -54.14 -7.06
C ALA A 14 -1.19 -55.62 -7.45
N PRO A 15 -1.63 -55.99 -8.68
CA PRO A 15 -2.02 -55.17 -9.83
C PRO A 15 -3.29 -55.66 -10.59
N MET A 16 -4.14 -54.75 -11.08
CA MET A 16 -4.92 -55.03 -12.29
C MET A 16 -5.35 -53.73 -12.97
N ALA A 17 -4.79 -53.53 -14.15
CA ALA A 17 -5.18 -52.62 -15.23
C ALA A 17 -6.07 -51.42 -14.87
N MET A 18 -5.46 -50.27 -14.58
CA MET A 18 -6.09 -48.98 -14.85
C MET A 18 -5.05 -47.96 -15.29
N ASN A 19 -5.35 -47.33 -16.43
CA ASN A 19 -4.52 -46.36 -17.12
C ASN A 19 -4.03 -45.25 -16.18
N LYS A 20 -2.71 -45.23 -15.97
CA LYS A 20 -1.97 -44.05 -15.49
C LYS A 20 -2.00 -42.98 -16.60
N SER A 21 -3.05 -42.16 -16.64
CA SER A 21 -2.98 -40.78 -17.13
C SER A 21 -4.31 -40.08 -16.92
N LEU A 22 -4.37 -39.25 -15.88
CA LEU A 22 -4.98 -37.92 -16.01
C LEU A 22 -3.88 -36.91 -15.67
N TYR A 23 -2.76 -37.04 -16.38
CA TYR A 23 -2.04 -35.86 -16.81
C TYR A 23 -2.99 -35.17 -17.79
N LEU A 24 -3.44 -33.96 -17.47
CA LEU A 24 -4.08 -33.09 -18.46
C LEU A 24 -3.08 -32.88 -19.59
N ASN A 25 -3.26 -33.63 -20.67
CA ASN A 25 -2.47 -33.52 -21.88
C ASN A 25 -2.85 -32.19 -22.54
N LEU A 26 -1.89 -31.26 -22.60
CA LEU A 26 -1.98 -29.92 -23.19
C LEU A 26 -2.08 -30.00 -24.73
N GLN A 27 -3.12 -30.64 -25.29
CA GLN A 27 -3.24 -30.80 -26.75
C GLN A 27 -4.52 -30.26 -27.40
N ASP A 28 -5.62 -30.05 -26.68
CA ASP A 28 -6.82 -29.43 -27.26
C ASP A 28 -7.02 -28.00 -26.75
N SER A 29 -6.24 -27.08 -27.31
CA SER A 29 -6.34 -25.64 -27.02
C SER A 29 -7.75 -25.08 -27.28
N ALA A 30 -8.51 -25.64 -28.22
CA ALA A 30 -9.84 -25.15 -28.57
C ALA A 30 -10.92 -25.44 -27.51
N ILE A 31 -10.86 -26.58 -26.82
CA ILE A 31 -11.83 -26.94 -25.78
C ILE A 31 -11.51 -26.19 -24.49
N ILE A 32 -10.23 -26.01 -24.16
CA ILE A 32 -9.82 -25.19 -23.02
C ILE A 32 -10.13 -23.72 -23.30
N LEU A 33 -9.86 -23.19 -24.50
CA LEU A 33 -10.24 -21.82 -24.86
C LEU A 33 -11.74 -21.63 -24.94
N SER A 34 -12.54 -22.61 -25.37
CA SER A 34 -14.00 -22.49 -25.40
C SER A 34 -14.60 -22.57 -24.00
N PHE A 35 -14.04 -23.42 -23.13
CA PHE A 35 -14.44 -23.50 -21.72
C PHE A 35 -14.01 -22.25 -20.96
N ILE A 36 -12.78 -21.75 -21.17
CA ILE A 36 -12.33 -20.46 -20.65
C ILE A 36 -13.18 -19.33 -21.23
N ASN A 37 -13.43 -19.23 -22.53
CA ASN A 37 -14.28 -18.18 -23.09
C ASN A 37 -15.72 -18.24 -22.57
N ALA A 38 -16.31 -19.43 -22.42
CA ALA A 38 -17.65 -19.60 -21.85
C ALA A 38 -17.69 -19.18 -20.37
N CYS A 39 -16.64 -19.53 -19.62
CA CYS A 39 -16.44 -19.08 -18.24
C CYS A 39 -16.13 -17.57 -18.13
N MET A 40 -15.43 -17.00 -19.09
CA MET A 40 -15.02 -15.59 -19.15
C MET A 40 -16.12 -14.69 -19.74
N SER A 41 -17.14 -15.26 -20.41
CA SER A 41 -18.34 -14.52 -20.84
C SER A 41 -19.36 -14.33 -19.73
N ASP A 42 -19.21 -15.07 -18.63
CA ASP A 42 -20.07 -14.96 -17.46
C ASP A 42 -19.39 -14.06 -16.41
N ASN A 43 -19.89 -12.83 -16.28
CA ASN A 43 -19.37 -11.84 -15.33
C ASN A 43 -19.42 -12.33 -13.88
N GLU A 44 -20.37 -13.22 -13.52
CA GLU A 44 -20.45 -13.78 -12.16
C GLU A 44 -19.37 -14.84 -11.91
N PHE A 45 -19.08 -15.70 -12.89
CA PHE A 45 -18.00 -16.68 -12.78
C PHE A 45 -16.63 -16.02 -12.78
N LEU A 46 -16.43 -14.98 -13.60
CA LEU A 46 -15.24 -14.14 -13.55
C LEU A 46 -15.07 -13.42 -12.22
N ALA A 47 -16.16 -12.89 -11.67
CA ALA A 47 -16.14 -12.27 -10.34
C ALA A 47 -15.76 -13.30 -9.27
N MET A 48 -16.36 -14.49 -9.30
CA MET A 48 -16.06 -15.58 -8.37
C MET A 48 -14.62 -16.10 -8.49
N LEU A 49 -14.11 -16.30 -9.72
CA LEU A 49 -12.72 -16.70 -9.94
C LEU A 49 -11.75 -15.61 -9.52
N ASN A 50 -12.04 -14.35 -9.81
CA ASN A 50 -11.24 -13.23 -9.33
C ASN A 50 -11.29 -13.15 -7.81
N GLU A 51 -12.44 -13.38 -7.19
CA GLU A 51 -12.60 -13.39 -5.74
C GLU A 51 -11.79 -14.52 -5.11
N GLU A 52 -11.85 -15.74 -5.66
CA GLU A 52 -11.11 -16.89 -5.16
C GLU A 52 -9.61 -16.79 -5.44
N PHE A 53 -9.21 -16.25 -6.59
CA PHE A 53 -7.82 -15.94 -6.92
C PHE A 53 -7.28 -14.84 -6.00
N ASN A 54 -8.04 -13.76 -5.78
CA ASN A 54 -7.69 -12.70 -4.84
C ASN A 54 -7.65 -13.22 -3.39
N ARG A 55 -8.55 -14.13 -3.02
CA ARG A 55 -8.57 -14.78 -1.70
C ARG A 55 -7.27 -15.56 -1.49
N ARG A 56 -6.84 -16.37 -2.47
CA ARG A 56 -5.59 -17.14 -2.39
C ARG A 56 -4.34 -16.26 -2.49
N ALA A 57 -4.36 -15.23 -3.31
CA ALA A 57 -3.26 -14.26 -3.46
C ALA A 57 -3.09 -13.33 -2.23
N ASN A 58 -4.02 -13.37 -1.28
CA ASN A 58 -4.01 -12.56 -0.07
C ASN A 58 -3.82 -13.36 1.22
N ILE A 59 -3.43 -14.64 1.15
CA ILE A 59 -3.06 -15.41 2.34
C ILE A 59 -1.59 -15.09 2.67
N PRO A 60 -1.30 -14.34 3.75
CA PRO A 60 0.07 -14.07 4.14
C PRO A 60 0.76 -15.35 4.60
N GLU A 61 2.00 -15.54 4.17
CA GLU A 61 2.84 -16.63 4.66
C GLU A 61 3.26 -16.37 6.12
N LYS A 62 3.29 -17.42 6.93
CA LYS A 62 3.82 -17.36 8.29
C LYS A 62 5.31 -16.98 8.23
N PRO A 63 5.74 -15.90 8.88
CA PRO A 63 7.15 -15.55 8.95
C PRO A 63 7.98 -16.65 9.63
N ASP A 64 9.17 -16.90 9.12
CA ASP A 64 10.13 -17.92 9.57
C ASP A 64 11.27 -17.35 10.43
N PHE A 65 11.16 -16.09 10.85
CA PHE A 65 12.15 -15.39 11.65
C PHE A 65 11.52 -14.76 12.89
N GLU A 66 12.30 -14.57 13.94
CA GLU A 66 11.85 -13.88 15.15
C GLU A 66 12.05 -12.37 15.05
N LEU A 67 11.16 -11.62 15.70
CA LEU A 67 11.26 -10.18 15.80
C LEU A 67 12.33 -9.78 16.83
N PHE A 68 13.11 -8.75 16.50
CA PHE A 68 14.03 -8.14 17.45
C PHE A 68 13.25 -7.45 18.59
N PRO A 69 13.85 -7.24 19.78
CA PRO A 69 13.13 -6.68 20.93
C PRO A 69 12.39 -5.36 20.66
N GLY A 70 12.97 -4.46 19.85
CA GLY A 70 12.31 -3.22 19.44
C GLY A 70 11.10 -3.45 18.53
N GLN A 71 11.21 -4.40 17.60
CA GLN A 71 10.11 -4.81 16.73
C GLN A 71 9.01 -5.55 17.48
N GLN A 72 9.37 -6.40 18.46
CA GLN A 72 8.39 -7.08 19.32
C GLN A 72 7.55 -6.07 20.11
N LYS A 73 8.18 -5.03 20.69
CA LYS A 73 7.45 -3.96 21.38
C LYS A 73 6.48 -3.23 20.45
N ALA A 74 6.92 -2.91 19.23
CA ALA A 74 6.06 -2.30 18.22
C ALA A 74 4.91 -3.24 17.79
N PHE A 75 5.18 -4.55 17.69
CA PHE A 75 4.19 -5.58 17.39
C PHE A 75 3.12 -5.70 18.48
N GLU A 76 3.50 -5.70 19.76
CA GLU A 76 2.52 -5.67 20.86
C GLU A 76 1.63 -4.41 20.78
N ARG A 77 2.23 -3.25 20.52
CA ARG A 77 1.48 -2.00 20.31
C ARG A 77 0.53 -2.06 19.11
N PHE A 78 0.90 -2.75 18.03
CA PHE A 78 -0.02 -2.98 16.92
C PHE A 78 -1.25 -3.78 17.35
N LYS A 79 -1.06 -4.86 18.11
CA LYS A 79 -2.17 -5.70 18.59
C LYS A 79 -3.11 -4.91 19.51
N GLU A 80 -2.56 -4.09 20.39
CA GLU A 80 -3.33 -3.17 21.24
C GLU A 80 -4.09 -2.13 20.41
N PHE A 81 -3.44 -1.52 19.42
CA PHE A 81 -4.04 -0.54 18.52
C PHE A 81 -5.23 -1.11 17.75
N VAL A 82 -5.09 -2.31 17.18
CA VAL A 82 -6.15 -2.97 16.43
C VAL A 82 -7.38 -3.21 17.31
N ARG A 83 -7.17 -3.63 18.57
CA ARG A 83 -8.24 -3.89 19.54
C ARG A 83 -8.84 -2.63 20.16
N SER A 84 -8.16 -1.49 20.08
CA SER A 84 -8.63 -0.22 20.63
C SER A 84 -9.88 0.27 19.90
N LYS A 85 -10.93 0.66 20.63
CA LYS A 85 -12.13 1.27 20.03
C LYS A 85 -11.96 2.75 19.69
N SER A 86 -11.00 3.42 20.31
CA SER A 86 -10.78 4.86 20.13
C SER A 86 -9.66 5.15 19.15
N ALA A 87 -8.55 4.41 19.21
CA ALA A 87 -7.42 4.63 18.34
C ALA A 87 -7.72 4.16 16.91
N ASN A 88 -7.52 5.06 15.96
CA ASN A 88 -7.90 4.84 14.56
C ASN A 88 -6.74 5.13 13.59
N THR A 89 -5.62 5.66 14.07
CA THR A 89 -4.39 5.80 13.28
C THR A 89 -3.17 5.33 14.07
N PHE A 90 -2.24 4.65 13.40
CA PHE A 90 -0.97 4.21 13.97
C PHE A 90 0.19 4.62 13.06
N LEU A 91 1.28 5.12 13.64
CA LEU A 91 2.50 5.47 12.93
C LEU A 91 3.62 4.49 13.30
N LEU A 92 4.10 3.73 12.33
CA LEU A 92 5.33 2.95 12.44
C LEU A 92 6.47 3.72 11.78
N LYS A 93 7.30 4.33 12.60
CA LYS A 93 8.48 5.09 12.16
C LYS A 93 9.72 4.23 12.26
N GLY A 94 10.70 4.52 11.43
CA GLY A 94 12.04 3.96 11.56
C GLY A 94 12.86 4.13 10.31
N TYR A 95 14.18 4.04 10.45
CA TYR A 95 15.09 4.28 9.35
C TYR A 95 15.11 3.15 8.31
N ALA A 96 15.73 3.42 7.16
CA ALA A 96 16.12 2.36 6.24
C ALA A 96 16.96 1.30 6.97
N GLY A 97 16.56 0.02 6.86
CA GLY A 97 17.27 -1.10 7.48
C GLY A 97 16.84 -1.47 8.90
N THR A 98 15.85 -0.78 9.50
CA THR A 98 15.30 -1.14 10.83
C THR A 98 14.22 -2.24 10.79
N GLY A 99 13.96 -2.79 9.60
CA GLY A 99 13.07 -3.93 9.41
C GLY A 99 11.56 -3.62 9.54
N LYS A 100 11.14 -2.39 9.23
CA LYS A 100 9.69 -2.01 9.18
C LYS A 100 8.85 -3.01 8.38
N THR A 101 9.26 -3.31 7.15
CA THR A 101 8.52 -4.24 6.27
C THR A 101 8.51 -5.67 6.83
N SER A 102 9.59 -6.11 7.49
CA SER A 102 9.64 -7.39 8.20
C SER A 102 8.65 -7.47 9.36
N LEU A 103 8.50 -6.37 10.10
CA LEU A 103 7.46 -6.24 11.13
C LEU A 103 6.04 -6.21 10.52
N ILE A 104 5.86 -5.54 9.38
CA ILE A 104 4.57 -5.54 8.66
C ILE A 104 4.18 -6.97 8.24
N ARG A 105 5.12 -7.82 7.80
CA ARG A 105 4.85 -9.24 7.49
C ARG A 105 4.27 -10.00 8.68
N HIS A 106 4.87 -9.83 9.86
CA HIS A 106 4.35 -10.40 11.10
C HIS A 106 2.96 -9.86 11.44
N PHE A 107 2.77 -8.56 11.24
CA PHE A 107 1.51 -7.90 11.51
C PHE A 107 0.37 -8.40 10.62
N ILE A 108 0.55 -8.47 9.30
CA ILE A 108 -0.49 -8.97 8.39
C ILE A 108 -0.81 -10.44 8.61
N TYR A 109 0.19 -11.27 8.92
CA TYR A 109 -0.02 -12.67 9.26
C TYR A 109 -0.89 -12.78 10.52
N TRP A 110 -0.58 -11.99 11.55
CA TRP A 110 -1.39 -11.94 12.76
C TRP A 110 -2.82 -11.43 12.50
N LEU A 111 -2.99 -10.40 11.66
CA LEU A 111 -4.32 -9.91 11.28
C LEU A 111 -5.14 -11.01 10.60
N TYR A 112 -4.53 -11.73 9.66
CA TYR A 112 -5.15 -12.85 8.95
C TYR A 112 -5.60 -13.96 9.91
N GLU A 113 -4.70 -14.42 10.81
CA GLU A 113 -5.00 -15.46 11.81
C GLU A 113 -6.09 -15.05 12.80
N ASN A 114 -6.28 -13.75 13.01
CA ASN A 114 -7.31 -13.20 13.91
C ASN A 114 -8.53 -12.66 13.16
N HIS A 115 -8.67 -12.99 11.86
CA HIS A 115 -9.79 -12.64 11.01
C HIS A 115 -10.07 -11.13 10.87
N PHE A 116 -9.04 -10.30 11.00
CA PHE A 116 -9.14 -8.87 10.70
C PHE A 116 -8.96 -8.63 9.19
N LYS A 117 -9.88 -7.87 8.59
CA LYS A 117 -9.77 -7.46 7.18
C LYS A 117 -8.73 -6.36 7.03
N PHE A 118 -7.83 -6.51 6.06
CA PHE A 118 -6.80 -5.53 5.78
C PHE A 118 -6.52 -5.39 4.28
N THR A 119 -5.89 -4.28 3.90
CA THR A 119 -5.29 -4.10 2.58
C THR A 119 -3.94 -3.42 2.70
N LEU A 120 -3.03 -3.78 1.79
CA LEU A 120 -1.71 -3.20 1.69
C LEU A 120 -1.71 -2.11 0.63
N LEU A 121 -1.17 -0.96 1.01
CA LEU A 121 -1.05 0.21 0.16
C LEU A 121 0.37 0.76 0.18
N ALA A 122 0.72 1.51 -0.85
CA ALA A 122 1.89 2.37 -0.87
C ALA A 122 1.60 3.70 -1.58
N SER A 123 2.46 4.68 -1.34
CA SER A 123 2.38 6.00 -2.01
C SER A 123 2.71 5.93 -3.52
N THR A 124 3.52 4.94 -3.95
CA THR A 124 3.97 4.80 -5.35
C THR A 124 3.79 3.38 -5.88
N GLY A 125 3.71 3.21 -7.20
CA GLY A 125 3.59 1.89 -7.85
C GLY A 125 4.79 0.98 -7.58
N ARG A 126 6.01 1.54 -7.52
CA ARG A 126 7.21 0.79 -7.13
C ARG A 126 7.14 0.33 -5.67
N GLY A 127 6.70 1.22 -4.77
CA GLY A 127 6.48 0.88 -3.36
C GLY A 127 5.48 -0.25 -3.20
N ALA A 128 4.35 -0.19 -3.91
CA ALA A 128 3.33 -1.24 -3.88
C ALA A 128 3.86 -2.58 -4.40
N LYS A 129 4.65 -2.56 -5.48
CA LYS A 129 5.30 -3.77 -6.00
C LYS A 129 6.26 -4.39 -4.98
N ILE A 130 7.18 -3.59 -4.43
CA ILE A 130 8.15 -4.07 -3.42
C ILE A 130 7.43 -4.60 -2.18
N LEU A 131 6.39 -3.91 -1.72
CA LEU A 131 5.60 -4.35 -0.58
C LEU A 131 4.93 -5.70 -0.88
N SER A 132 4.40 -5.88 -2.10
CA SER A 132 3.82 -7.16 -2.53
C SER A 132 4.87 -8.28 -2.54
N ASP A 133 6.02 -8.03 -3.15
CA ASP A 133 7.11 -9.01 -3.27
C ASP A 133 7.63 -9.44 -1.89
N ILE A 134 7.76 -8.51 -0.95
CA ILE A 134 8.28 -8.81 0.40
C ILE A 134 7.23 -9.54 1.26
N THR A 135 5.95 -9.19 1.10
CA THR A 135 4.87 -9.72 1.96
C THR A 135 4.16 -10.94 1.39
N ALA A 136 4.38 -11.26 0.11
CA ALA A 136 3.61 -12.23 -0.67
C ALA A 136 2.09 -11.96 -0.69
N VAL A 137 1.67 -10.73 -0.35
CA VAL A 137 0.27 -10.29 -0.37
C VAL A 137 0.14 -9.12 -1.33
N ARG A 138 -0.92 -9.12 -2.14
CA ARG A 138 -1.14 -8.07 -3.13
C ARG A 138 -1.26 -6.69 -2.47
N SER A 139 -0.44 -5.74 -2.95
CA SER A 139 -0.49 -4.34 -2.54
C SER A 139 -0.84 -3.42 -3.71
N PHE A 140 -1.47 -2.30 -3.40
CA PHE A 140 -1.94 -1.31 -4.36
C PHE A 140 -1.34 0.07 -4.07
N THR A 141 -1.47 0.99 -5.01
CA THR A 141 -1.25 2.40 -4.66
C THR A 141 -2.49 2.95 -3.97
N ILE A 142 -2.31 3.97 -3.11
CA ILE A 142 -3.46 4.71 -2.54
C ILE A 142 -4.39 5.17 -3.66
N HIS A 143 -3.83 5.73 -4.74
CA HIS A 143 -4.60 6.25 -5.87
C HIS A 143 -5.47 5.19 -6.55
N SER A 144 -4.90 4.01 -6.82
CA SER A 144 -5.65 2.92 -7.45
C SER A 144 -6.76 2.34 -6.57
N LEU A 145 -6.61 2.45 -5.24
CA LEU A 145 -7.63 2.01 -4.29
C LEU A 145 -8.78 3.03 -4.21
N ILE A 146 -8.46 4.31 -3.92
CA ILE A 146 -9.48 5.27 -3.51
C ILE A 146 -10.08 6.07 -4.67
N TYR A 147 -9.49 6.05 -5.86
CA TYR A 147 -10.01 6.80 -7.01
C TYR A 147 -10.47 5.91 -8.17
N MET A 148 -11.46 6.41 -8.91
CA MET A 148 -11.93 5.85 -10.17
C MET A 148 -11.96 6.92 -11.24
N TYR A 149 -11.70 6.55 -12.49
CA TYR A 149 -11.78 7.46 -13.61
C TYR A 149 -13.23 7.89 -13.82
N GLU A 150 -13.47 9.20 -13.88
CA GLU A 150 -14.81 9.80 -14.07
C GLU A 150 -14.97 10.39 -15.48
N GLY A 151 -13.87 10.66 -16.18
CA GLY A 151 -13.91 11.25 -17.52
C GLY A 151 -12.88 12.35 -17.69
N LEU A 152 -13.10 13.21 -18.69
CA LEU A 152 -12.32 14.42 -18.89
C LEU A 152 -13.00 15.61 -18.19
N ASN A 153 -12.21 16.61 -17.81
CA ASN A 153 -12.69 17.87 -17.22
C ASN A 153 -13.61 18.68 -18.15
N GLN A 154 -13.67 18.33 -19.43
CA GLN A 154 -14.53 18.91 -20.43
C GLN A 154 -15.34 17.80 -21.09
N GLU A 155 -16.65 18.00 -21.19
CA GLU A 155 -17.50 17.14 -22.01
C GLU A 155 -17.04 17.25 -23.47
N LEU A 156 -16.84 16.09 -24.10
CA LEU A 156 -16.36 15.99 -25.48
C LEU A 156 -17.27 16.77 -26.46
N ASP A 157 -18.56 16.86 -26.13
CA ASP A 157 -19.57 17.60 -26.90
C ASP A 157 -19.33 19.12 -26.86
N LYS A 158 -18.98 19.67 -25.69
CA LYS A 158 -18.64 21.09 -25.53
C LYS A 158 -17.35 21.46 -26.26
N LEU A 159 -16.37 20.55 -26.29
CA LEU A 159 -15.15 20.72 -27.08
C LEU A 159 -15.44 20.79 -28.58
N THR A 160 -16.36 19.95 -29.06
CA THR A 160 -16.77 19.91 -30.47
C THR A 160 -17.44 21.23 -30.86
N ASP A 161 -18.36 21.74 -30.03
CA ASP A 161 -19.02 23.04 -30.25
C ASP A 161 -18.03 24.23 -30.22
N MET A 162 -17.05 24.21 -29.32
CA MET A 162 -16.03 25.26 -29.22
C MET A 162 -15.04 25.27 -30.40
N VAL A 163 -14.68 24.08 -30.91
CA VAL A 163 -13.89 23.93 -32.14
C VAL A 163 -14.68 24.46 -33.35
N HIS A 164 -15.97 24.17 -33.45
CA HIS A 164 -16.84 24.72 -34.49
C HIS A 164 -16.95 26.26 -34.41
N GLN A 165 -16.92 26.83 -33.20
CA GLN A 165 -16.98 28.27 -32.97
C GLN A 165 -15.62 29.00 -33.04
N HIS A 166 -14.53 28.33 -33.41
CA HIS A 166 -13.16 28.90 -33.48
C HIS A 166 -12.69 29.57 -32.16
N GLN A 167 -13.34 29.24 -31.05
CA GLN A 167 -12.95 29.65 -29.72
C GLN A 167 -12.20 28.47 -29.11
N LEU A 168 -10.92 28.32 -29.42
CA LEU A 168 -10.08 27.36 -28.71
C LEU A 168 -9.75 27.97 -27.35
N PRO A 169 -10.35 27.50 -26.23
CA PRO A 169 -9.84 27.87 -24.94
C PRO A 169 -8.45 27.22 -24.81
N GLY A 170 -7.46 27.97 -24.34
CA GLY A 170 -6.13 27.43 -23.99
C GLY A 170 -6.16 26.48 -22.78
N THR A 171 -7.28 25.81 -22.55
CA THR A 171 -7.51 24.90 -21.43
C THR A 171 -7.00 23.52 -21.78
N GLN A 172 -6.00 23.06 -21.04
CA GLN A 172 -5.46 21.73 -21.12
C GLN A 172 -6.55 20.70 -20.75
N LEU A 173 -6.71 19.68 -21.59
CA LEU A 173 -7.52 18.50 -21.28
C LEU A 173 -6.94 17.82 -20.03
N MET A 174 -7.78 17.60 -19.02
CA MET A 174 -7.39 16.94 -17.79
C MET A 174 -8.25 15.71 -17.54
N LEU A 175 -7.61 14.60 -17.17
CA LEU A 175 -8.29 13.41 -16.67
C LEU A 175 -8.83 13.69 -15.28
N ASN A 176 -10.11 13.41 -15.06
CA ASN A 176 -10.76 13.57 -13.76
C ASN A 176 -10.95 12.20 -13.11
N PHE A 177 -10.56 12.10 -11.85
CA PHE A 177 -10.68 10.91 -11.04
C PHE A 177 -11.49 11.24 -9.78
N ALA A 178 -12.66 10.65 -9.65
CA ALA A 178 -13.52 10.80 -8.49
C ALA A 178 -13.14 9.80 -7.39
N LEU A 179 -13.52 10.13 -6.15
CA LEU A 179 -13.37 9.22 -5.02
C LEU A 179 -14.33 8.04 -5.18
N ARG A 180 -13.87 6.82 -4.93
CA ARG A 180 -14.71 5.63 -4.85
C ARG A 180 -15.52 5.63 -3.55
N SER A 181 -16.58 4.84 -3.50
CA SER A 181 -17.25 4.49 -2.25
C SER A 181 -16.36 3.59 -1.38
N SER A 182 -16.37 3.82 -0.06
CA SER A 182 -15.77 2.89 0.89
C SER A 182 -16.51 1.55 0.91
N PRO A 183 -15.84 0.48 1.33
CA PRO A 183 -16.55 -0.68 1.87
C PRO A 183 -17.35 -0.29 3.13
N ASP A 184 -18.48 -0.97 3.36
CA ASP A 184 -19.29 -0.81 4.59
C ASP A 184 -18.71 -1.57 5.80
N GLU A 185 -17.55 -2.19 5.64
CA GLU A 185 -16.98 -3.14 6.59
C GLU A 185 -15.74 -2.57 7.29
N ASP A 186 -15.52 -3.01 8.54
CA ASP A 186 -14.30 -2.70 9.28
C ASP A 186 -13.06 -3.14 8.50
N MET A 187 -12.16 -2.20 8.22
CA MET A 187 -10.98 -2.45 7.41
C MET A 187 -9.74 -1.72 7.95
N ILE A 188 -8.60 -2.42 7.92
CA ILE A 188 -7.29 -1.88 8.28
C ILE A 188 -6.48 -1.61 7.02
N TYR A 189 -6.13 -0.35 6.79
CA TYR A 189 -5.28 0.07 5.69
C TYR A 189 -3.84 0.16 6.20
N ILE A 190 -2.92 -0.60 5.61
CA ILE A 190 -1.50 -0.56 5.93
C ILE A 190 -0.77 0.10 4.78
N ILE A 191 -0.22 1.29 5.02
CA ILE A 191 0.33 2.15 3.99
C ILE A 191 1.84 2.30 4.21
N ASP A 192 2.65 1.76 3.30
CA ASP A 192 4.11 1.92 3.32
C ASP A 192 4.56 3.14 2.47
N GLU A 193 5.78 3.60 2.74
CA GLU A 193 6.34 4.83 2.14
C GLU A 193 5.43 6.06 2.37
N ALA A 194 4.87 6.16 3.58
CA ALA A 194 3.95 7.23 3.97
C ALA A 194 4.60 8.63 4.02
N SER A 195 5.94 8.69 4.04
CA SER A 195 6.73 9.92 3.97
C SER A 195 6.33 10.80 2.78
N MET A 196 5.92 10.19 1.66
CA MET A 196 5.58 10.87 0.41
C MET A 196 4.10 11.26 0.27
N ILE A 197 3.26 10.96 1.25
CA ILE A 197 1.82 11.27 1.16
C ILE A 197 1.60 12.75 1.47
N SER A 198 1.16 13.49 0.45
CA SER A 198 0.86 14.92 0.52
C SER A 198 -0.49 15.21 1.14
N ASP A 199 -0.59 16.33 1.85
CA ASP A 199 -1.86 16.96 2.23
C ASP A 199 -2.05 18.37 1.63
N VAL A 200 -1.35 18.62 0.53
CA VAL A 200 -1.46 19.85 -0.25
C VAL A 200 -1.73 19.49 -1.70
N ARG A 201 -2.62 20.26 -2.32
CA ARG A 201 -2.94 20.15 -3.74
C ARG A 201 -1.72 20.51 -4.54
N ASP A 202 -1.34 19.64 -5.47
CA ASP A 202 -0.28 19.95 -6.42
C ASP A 202 -0.80 20.98 -7.45
N PRO A 203 -0.29 22.23 -7.45
CA PRO A 203 -0.72 23.22 -8.43
C PRO A 203 -0.13 22.94 -9.83
N SER A 204 0.87 22.06 -9.92
CA SER A 204 1.54 21.70 -11.19
C SER A 204 0.91 20.48 -11.88
N SER A 205 -0.10 19.84 -11.28
CA SER A 205 -0.77 18.69 -11.87
C SER A 205 -1.67 19.11 -13.04
N SER A 206 -1.09 19.20 -14.23
CA SER A 206 -1.76 19.72 -15.42
C SER A 206 -2.50 18.66 -16.24
N PHE A 207 -2.29 17.37 -15.95
CA PHE A 207 -2.80 16.26 -16.76
C PHE A 207 -3.92 15.45 -16.07
N ALA A 208 -3.93 15.41 -14.74
CA ALA A 208 -4.89 14.63 -13.98
C ALA A 208 -5.28 15.37 -12.69
N ARG A 209 -6.56 15.26 -12.33
CA ARG A 209 -7.12 15.73 -11.08
C ARG A 209 -7.72 14.55 -10.33
N TYR A 210 -7.35 14.42 -9.06
CA TYR A 210 -7.82 13.36 -8.17
C TYR A 210 -8.62 13.97 -7.03
N GLY A 211 -9.88 13.56 -6.85
CA GLY A 211 -10.73 13.94 -5.73
C GLY A 211 -10.67 15.43 -5.37
N SER A 212 -10.32 15.72 -4.12
CA SER A 212 -10.13 17.08 -3.61
C SER A 212 -8.76 17.69 -3.97
N GLY A 213 -7.83 16.87 -4.47
CA GLY A 213 -6.43 17.21 -4.73
C GLY A 213 -5.51 16.92 -3.55
N ASN A 214 -6.05 16.53 -2.39
CA ASN A 214 -5.30 16.20 -1.18
C ASN A 214 -5.45 14.70 -0.89
N VAL A 215 -4.42 13.91 -1.21
CA VAL A 215 -4.49 12.45 -1.10
C VAL A 215 -4.71 11.99 0.34
N LEU A 216 -4.09 12.64 1.33
CA LEU A 216 -4.30 12.29 2.74
C LEU A 216 -5.74 12.56 3.19
N ARG A 217 -6.26 13.75 2.87
CA ARG A 217 -7.67 14.09 3.12
C ARG A 217 -8.62 13.10 2.46
N ASP A 218 -8.39 12.79 1.20
CA ASP A 218 -9.24 11.90 0.41
C ASP A 218 -9.17 10.47 0.95
N LEU A 219 -8.03 10.02 1.47
CA LEU A 219 -7.90 8.72 2.14
C LEU A 219 -8.75 8.62 3.41
N PHE A 220 -8.77 9.66 4.25
CA PHE A 220 -9.62 9.68 5.44
C PHE A 220 -11.11 9.90 5.11
N THR A 221 -11.40 10.64 4.04
CA THR A 221 -12.76 10.84 3.54
C THR A 221 -13.30 9.55 2.92
N TYR A 222 -12.43 8.80 2.23
CA TYR A 222 -12.77 7.53 1.59
C TYR A 222 -13.36 6.58 2.61
N HIS A 223 -12.69 6.34 3.75
CA HIS A 223 -13.21 5.47 4.79
C HIS A 223 -12.99 6.06 6.21
N PRO A 224 -13.93 6.87 6.73
CA PRO A 224 -13.77 7.58 8.00
C PRO A 224 -13.62 6.66 9.22
N GLN A 225 -14.35 5.54 9.24
CA GLN A 225 -14.31 4.53 10.30
C GLN A 225 -13.12 3.55 10.17
N GLY A 226 -12.42 3.58 9.03
CA GLY A 226 -11.26 2.74 8.79
C GLY A 226 -10.13 2.99 9.80
N LYS A 227 -9.35 1.95 10.07
CA LYS A 227 -8.09 2.06 10.80
C LYS A 227 -6.93 2.19 9.83
N PHE A 228 -6.02 3.13 10.08
CA PHE A 228 -4.88 3.39 9.19
C PHE A 228 -3.56 3.16 9.92
N VAL A 229 -2.68 2.38 9.31
CA VAL A 229 -1.31 2.14 9.77
C VAL A 229 -0.36 2.74 8.74
N PHE A 230 0.27 3.86 9.08
CA PHE A 230 1.26 4.51 8.23
C PHE A 230 2.67 4.04 8.63
N SER A 231 3.39 3.47 7.68
CA SER A 231 4.80 3.08 7.80
C SER A 231 5.68 4.00 6.97
N GLY A 232 6.80 4.46 7.54
CA GLY A 232 7.76 5.25 6.79
C GLY A 232 9.00 5.66 7.58
N ASP A 233 9.88 6.38 6.92
CA ASP A 233 11.10 6.94 7.49
C ASP A 233 10.93 8.46 7.64
N SER A 234 10.99 8.97 8.87
CA SER A 234 10.83 10.41 9.14
C SER A 234 12.03 11.25 8.71
N CYS A 235 13.18 10.62 8.41
CA CYS A 235 14.35 11.28 7.86
C CYS A 235 14.43 11.19 6.33
N GLN A 236 13.46 10.56 5.66
CA GLN A 236 13.32 10.69 4.21
C GLN A 236 12.80 12.08 3.82
N LEU A 237 12.87 12.39 2.52
CA LEU A 237 12.30 13.62 2.00
C LEU A 237 10.79 13.66 2.28
N PRO A 238 10.28 14.80 2.78
CA PRO A 238 8.84 15.04 2.85
C PRO A 238 8.23 15.08 1.44
N PRO A 239 6.89 15.10 1.33
CA PRO A 239 6.25 15.30 0.04
C PRO A 239 6.73 16.60 -0.60
N VAL A 240 6.69 16.66 -1.94
CA VAL A 240 7.15 17.83 -2.70
C VAL A 240 6.46 19.10 -2.18
N ASN A 241 7.24 20.18 -2.03
CA ASN A 241 6.81 21.48 -1.51
C ASN A 241 6.34 21.49 -0.04
N GLN A 242 6.61 20.45 0.75
CA GLN A 242 6.30 20.42 2.18
C GLN A 242 7.57 20.32 3.03
N LYS A 243 7.51 20.87 4.25
CA LYS A 243 8.63 20.86 5.21
C LYS A 243 8.68 19.59 6.06
N PHE A 244 7.56 18.89 6.15
CA PHE A 244 7.39 17.68 6.96
C PHE A 244 6.41 16.74 6.24
N SER A 245 6.37 15.48 6.69
CA SER A 245 5.40 14.51 6.17
C SER A 245 4.12 14.54 7.01
N PRO A 246 2.97 15.00 6.47
CA PRO A 246 1.72 15.11 7.24
C PRO A 246 1.19 13.73 7.67
N ALA A 247 1.41 12.68 6.87
CA ALA A 247 1.01 11.32 7.19
C ALA A 247 1.88 10.64 8.26
N LEU A 248 3.06 11.18 8.57
CA LEU A 248 3.95 10.70 9.63
C LEU A 248 4.03 11.65 10.83
N ASP A 249 3.22 12.71 10.87
CA ASP A 249 3.17 13.66 11.99
C ASP A 249 1.90 13.43 12.84
N LYS A 250 2.11 12.89 14.04
CA LYS A 250 1.04 12.61 15.00
C LYS A 250 0.24 13.85 15.38
N ASN A 251 0.91 14.98 15.61
CA ASN A 251 0.24 16.20 16.05
C ASN A 251 -0.60 16.79 14.92
N TYR A 252 -0.10 16.74 13.68
CA TYR A 252 -0.83 17.15 12.50
C TYR A 252 -2.09 16.31 12.29
N LEU A 253 -1.97 14.97 12.33
CA LEU A 253 -3.12 14.07 12.18
C LEU A 253 -4.17 14.28 13.28
N ASN A 254 -3.75 14.50 14.52
CA ASN A 254 -4.68 14.76 15.62
C ASN A 254 -5.39 16.11 15.49
N ARG A 255 -4.67 17.17 15.08
CA ARG A 255 -5.21 18.55 15.00
C ARG A 255 -6.04 18.80 13.76
N THR A 256 -5.58 18.31 12.61
CA THR A 256 -6.18 18.56 11.29
C THR A 256 -7.29 17.56 10.98
N TYR A 257 -7.11 16.29 11.36
CA TYR A 257 -8.01 15.19 10.99
C TYR A 257 -8.74 14.56 12.18
N HIS A 258 -8.53 15.07 13.39
CA HIS A 258 -9.13 14.52 14.62
C HIS A 258 -8.92 13.01 14.78
N ARG A 259 -7.82 12.48 14.24
CA ARG A 259 -7.44 11.08 14.40
C ARG A 259 -6.87 10.85 15.78
N ILE A 260 -7.16 9.71 16.39
CA ILE A 260 -6.52 9.30 17.65
C ILE A 260 -5.33 8.45 17.26
N THR A 261 -4.16 9.09 17.25
CA THR A 261 -2.94 8.52 16.66
C THR A 261 -1.99 7.94 17.71
N TRP A 262 -1.64 6.67 17.54
CA TRP A 262 -0.57 6.00 18.29
C TRP A 262 0.70 5.90 17.45
N GLU A 263 1.86 5.72 18.07
CA GLU A 263 3.12 5.57 17.34
C GLU A 263 4.09 4.61 18.02
N ALA A 264 4.96 4.02 17.19
CA ALA A 264 6.13 3.27 17.58
C ALA A 264 7.28 3.60 16.62
N GLU A 265 8.50 3.64 17.15
CA GLU A 265 9.70 3.95 16.37
C GLU A 265 10.73 2.83 16.49
N LEU A 266 11.20 2.34 15.35
CA LEU A 266 12.27 1.35 15.25
C LEU A 266 13.60 2.07 15.03
N ASN A 267 14.45 2.06 16.04
CA ASN A 267 15.75 2.76 16.04
C ASN A 267 16.94 1.84 15.72
N GLU A 268 16.78 0.53 15.89
CA GLU A 268 17.84 -0.44 15.70
C GLU A 268 17.94 -0.87 14.23
N VAL A 269 19.11 -0.71 13.63
CA VAL A 269 19.39 -1.18 12.27
C VAL A 269 19.78 -2.65 12.34
N ILE A 270 18.91 -3.51 11.78
CA ILE A 270 18.97 -4.97 11.92
C ILE A 270 19.65 -5.64 10.71
N ARG A 271 19.87 -4.88 9.63
CA ARG A 271 20.43 -5.43 8.39
C ARG A 271 21.81 -6.05 8.63
N GLN A 272 21.89 -7.37 8.46
CA GLN A 272 23.14 -8.13 8.41
C GLN A 272 23.90 -7.82 7.12
N SER A 273 24.60 -6.70 7.09
CA SER A 273 25.75 -6.51 6.21
C SER A 273 26.81 -5.77 7.01
N ALA A 274 27.87 -6.49 7.35
CA ALA A 274 29.07 -5.97 7.99
C ALA A 274 29.42 -4.56 7.49
N ARG A 275 29.53 -3.58 8.41
CA ARG A 275 30.09 -2.23 8.19
C ARG A 275 29.86 -1.64 6.79
N SER A 276 28.61 -1.40 6.41
CA SER A 276 28.34 -0.59 5.22
C SER A 276 28.69 0.87 5.51
N GLY A 277 29.76 1.39 4.92
CA GLY A 277 30.13 2.81 5.05
C GLY A 277 29.00 3.77 4.63
N ILE A 278 28.07 3.32 3.78
CA ILE A 278 26.86 4.05 3.39
C ILE A 278 25.87 4.14 4.57
N LEU A 279 25.66 3.04 5.30
CA LEU A 279 24.79 3.05 6.48
C LEU A 279 25.37 3.92 7.60
N ASP A 280 26.69 3.87 7.80
CA ASP A 280 27.38 4.72 8.78
C ASP A 280 27.24 6.21 8.40
N ALA A 281 27.47 6.56 7.14
CA ALA A 281 27.28 7.92 6.64
C ALA A 281 25.82 8.38 6.78
N ALA A 282 24.85 7.54 6.39
CA ALA A 282 23.43 7.84 6.53
C ALA A 282 23.04 8.04 8.01
N THR A 283 23.56 7.21 8.91
CA THR A 283 23.32 7.34 10.36
C THR A 283 23.90 8.63 10.92
N LYS A 284 25.09 9.06 10.46
CA LYS A 284 25.67 10.37 10.83
C LYS A 284 24.81 11.52 10.32
N ILE A 285 24.38 11.50 9.05
CA ILE A 285 23.51 12.54 8.47
C ILE A 285 22.20 12.64 9.27
N ARG A 286 21.58 11.51 9.61
CA ARG A 286 20.36 11.47 10.43
C ARG A 286 20.57 12.12 11.79
N ARG A 287 21.68 11.82 12.46
CA ARG A 287 22.03 12.46 13.73
C ARG A 287 22.10 13.98 13.58
N PHE A 288 22.69 14.50 12.50
CA PHE A 288 22.74 15.94 12.26
C PHE A 288 21.37 16.57 11.93
N VAL A 289 20.42 15.80 11.39
CA VAL A 289 19.05 16.29 11.18
C VAL A 289 18.30 16.40 12.51
N LEU A 290 18.47 15.42 13.41
CA LEU A 290 17.81 15.40 14.72
C LEU A 290 18.47 16.34 15.73
N GLU A 291 19.80 16.37 15.73
CA GLU A 291 20.67 17.12 16.63
C GLU A 291 21.66 17.94 15.78
N PRO A 292 21.20 19.03 15.15
CA PRO A 292 22.06 19.87 14.34
C PRO A 292 23.18 20.44 15.20
N PRO A 293 24.46 20.21 14.84
CA PRO A 293 25.57 20.75 15.61
C PRO A 293 25.55 22.28 15.52
N SER A 294 25.96 22.95 16.59
CA SER A 294 26.20 24.39 16.60
C SER A 294 27.46 24.69 15.77
N VAL A 295 27.34 24.66 14.44
CA VAL A 295 28.40 25.11 13.54
C VAL A 295 28.25 26.61 13.28
N PRO A 296 29.29 27.42 13.54
CA PRO A 296 29.32 28.78 13.04
C PRO A 296 29.41 28.68 11.52
N TRP A 297 28.30 28.92 10.83
CA TRP A 297 28.31 29.03 9.38
C TRP A 297 29.37 30.07 8.98
N PRO A 298 30.33 29.74 8.11
CA PRO A 298 31.25 30.73 7.61
C PRO A 298 30.43 31.86 6.97
N ARG A 299 30.65 33.10 7.41
CA ARG A 299 30.01 34.25 6.78
C ARG A 299 30.49 34.30 5.34
N ILE A 300 29.59 34.04 4.41
CA ILE A 300 29.86 34.24 2.99
C ILE A 300 30.10 35.74 2.81
N VAL A 301 31.35 36.13 2.62
CA VAL A 301 31.69 37.50 2.28
C VAL A 301 31.17 37.73 0.85
N PRO A 302 30.35 38.75 0.60
CA PRO A 302 29.90 39.04 -0.76
C PRO A 302 31.14 39.24 -1.65
N LEU A 303 31.18 38.54 -2.79
CA LEU A 303 32.17 38.83 -3.82
C LEU A 303 31.94 40.28 -4.28
N ARG A 304 32.97 41.12 -4.10
CA ARG A 304 32.98 42.52 -4.56
C ARG A 304 33.16 42.57 -6.08
#